data_AF-A0A8J9X698-F1
#
_entry.id   AF-A0A8J9X698-F1
#
_cell.length_a   1.000
_cell.length_b   1.000
_cell.length_c   1.000
_cell.angle_alpha   90.00
_cell.angle_beta   90.00
_cell.angle_gamma   90.00
#
_symmetry.space_group_name_H-M   'P 1'
#
loop_
_entity.id
_entity.type
_entity.pdbx_description
1 polymer ?
#
loop_
_entity_poly.entity_id
_entity_poly.type
_entity_poly.pdbx_seq_one_letter_code
_entity_poly.pdbx_strand_id
1 'polypeptide(L)' 'MEILIESGMNVARFNFSHGDHAGHGAVLERVRQAAQNKGRNI' A
#
# COMPACT_ATOMS: atom_id res chain seq x y z
N MET A 1 4.84 -4.98 2.94
CA MET A 1 4.20 -3.66 3.18
C MET A 1 4.58 -3.11 4.54
N GLU A 2 4.41 -3.85 5.62
CA GLU A 2 4.79 -3.43 6.98
C GLU A 2 6.22 -2.88 7.11
N ILE A 3 7.24 -3.57 6.56
CA ILE A 3 8.63 -3.07 6.57
C ILE A 3 8.76 -1.71 5.89
N LEU A 4 8.04 -1.46 4.79
CA LEU A 4 8.07 -0.16 4.09
C LEU A 4 7.48 0.95 4.97
N ILE A 5 6.40 0.63 5.69
CA ILE A 5 5.76 1.55 6.64
C ILE A 5 6.70 1.87 7.80
N GLU A 6 7.34 0.85 8.36
CA GLU A 6 8.32 1.00 9.44
C GLU A 6 9.56 1.76 8.98
N SER A 7 9.98 1.57 7.73
CA SER A 7 11.09 2.32 7.12
C SER A 7 10.73 3.76 6.71
N GLY A 8 9.50 4.21 6.97
CA GLY A 8 9.09 5.60 6.75
C GLY A 8 8.29 5.87 5.47
N MET A 9 7.69 4.86 4.84
CA MET A 9 6.74 5.08 3.75
C MET A 9 5.50 5.83 4.26
N ASN A 10 5.18 6.98 3.66
CA ASN A 10 4.00 7.78 4.00
C ASN A 10 2.92 7.77 2.91
N VAL A 11 3.26 7.42 1.67
CA VAL A 11 2.34 7.43 0.53
C VAL A 11 2.60 6.20 -0.34
N ALA A 12 1.54 5.48 -0.70
CA ALA A 12 1.59 4.44 -1.72
C ALA A 12 1.10 5.00 -3.07
N ARG A 13 2.00 5.10 -4.06
CA ARG A 13 1.66 5.57 -5.41
C ARG A 13 1.27 4.40 -6.30
N PHE A 14 0.07 4.47 -6.87
CA PHE A 14 -0.41 3.54 -7.90
C PHE A 14 -0.16 4.14 -9.28
N ASN A 15 0.68 3.48 -10.08
CA ASN A 15 1.00 3.95 -11.42
C ASN A 15 0.09 3.28 -12.46
N PHE A 16 -1.04 3.90 -12.78
CA PHE A 16 -2.03 3.33 -13.72
C PHE A 16 -1.57 3.28 -15.19
N SER A 17 -0.41 3.85 -15.54
CA SER A 17 0.20 3.60 -16.85
C SER A 17 0.65 2.15 -17.02
N HIS A 18 0.73 1.37 -15.93
CA HIS A 18 1.07 -0.06 -15.93
C HIS A 18 0.11 -0.84 -15.04
N GLY A 19 -0.10 -2.13 -15.35
CA GLY A 19 -0.95 -3.02 -14.58
C GLY A 19 -2.45 -2.86 -14.88
N ASP A 20 -3.26 -3.65 -14.19
CA ASP A 20 -4.72 -3.69 -14.33
C ASP A 20 -5.43 -3.34 -13.01
N HIS A 21 -6.75 -3.13 -13.08
CA HIS A 21 -7.55 -2.76 -11.92
C HIS A 21 -7.49 -3.82 -10.81
N ALA A 22 -7.47 -5.11 -11.17
CA ALA A 22 -7.44 -6.21 -10.21
C ALA A 22 -6.12 -6.24 -9.43
N GLY A 23 -4.98 -6.07 -10.12
CA GLY A 23 -3.66 -6.02 -9.52
C GLY A 23 -3.50 -4.81 -8.60
N HIS A 24 -3.93 -3.62 -9.05
CA HIS A 24 -3.94 -2.41 -8.21
C HIS A 24 -4.82 -2.59 -6.97
N GLY A 25 -6.00 -3.20 -7.11
CA GLY A 25 -6.88 -3.54 -5.99
C GLY A 25 -6.22 -4.46 -4.97
N ALA A 26 -5.57 -5.54 -5.42
CA ALA A 26 -4.86 -6.46 -4.53
C ALA A 26 -3.70 -5.78 -3.77
N VAL A 27 -3.02 -4.81 -4.39
CA VAL A 27 -1.98 -4.02 -3.73
C VAL A 27 -2.59 -3.05 -2.72
N LEU A 28 -3.71 -2.40 -3.06
CA LEU A 28 -4.44 -1.50 -2.16
C LEU A 28 -4.85 -2.21 -0.86
N GLU A 29 -5.42 -3.41 -0.95
CA GLU A 29 -5.80 -4.20 0.22
C GLU A 29 -4.59 -4.51 1.12
N ARG A 30 -3.46 -4.90 0.52
CA ARG A 30 -2.21 -5.17 1.28
C ARG A 30 -1.67 -3.92 1.98
N VAL A 31 -1.76 -2.75 1.34
CA VAL A 31 -1.33 -1.48 1.94
C VAL A 31 -2.26 -1.12 3.11
N ARG A 32 -3.58 -1.21 2.93
CA ARG A 32 -4.57 -0.92 3.97
C ARG A 32 -4.42 -1.85 5.17
N GLN A 33 -4.27 -3.15 4.95
CA GLN A 33 -4.05 -4.11 6.03
C GLN A 33 -2.77 -3.81 6.80
N ALA A 34 -1.66 -3.54 6.11
CA ALA A 34 -0.41 -3.22 6.76
C ALA A 34 -0.45 -1.89 7.54
N ALA A 35 -1.15 -0.88 7.01
CA ALA A 35 -1.37 0.40 7.69
C ALA A 35 -2.19 0.22 8.98
N GLN A 36 -3.25 -0.59 8.93
CA GLN A 36 -4.04 -0.96 10.11
C GLN A 36 -3.20 -1.72 11.15
N ASN A 37 -2.43 -2.74 10.72
CA ASN A 37 -1.56 -3.51 11.62
C ASN A 37 -0.53 -2.64 12.34
N LYS A 38 -0.02 -1.58 11.69
CA LYS A 38 0.96 -0.65 12.28
C LYS A 38 0.34 0.56 12.97
N GLY A 39 -0.98 0.71 12.95
CA GLY A 39 -1.65 1.91 13.47
C GLY A 39 -1.19 3.20 12.80
N ARG A 40 -0.87 3.15 11.50
CA ARG A 40 -0.38 4.28 10.71
C ARG A 40 -1.42 4.71 9.69
N ASN A 41 -1.50 6.01 9.42
CA ASN A 41 -2.27 6.53 8.29
C ASN A 41 -1.36 6.69 7.07
N ILE A 42 -1.71 5.99 5.99
CA ILE A 42 -1.02 5.94 4.69
C ILE A 42 -2.07 5.94 3.57
#